data_AF-A0A7W5EMW8-F1
#
_entry.id   AF-A0A7W5EMW8-F1
#
_cell.length_a   1.000
_cell.length_b   1.000
_cell.length_c   1.000
_cell.angle_alpha   90.00
_cell.angle_beta   90.00
_cell.angle_gamma   90.00
#
_symmetry.space_group_name_H-M   'P 1'
#
loop_
_entity.id
_entity.type
_entity.pdbx_description
1 polymer ?
#
loop_
_entity_poly.entity_id
_entity_poly.type
_entity_poly.pdbx_seq_one_letter_code
_entity_poly.pdbx_strand_id
1 'polypeptide(L)' 'MAVQSTILYVPFNSSARGQWTLRRGAELVGHYATREEALMHATALSCSIKKQMGQDAEIRIEDELGAWRAHRGGDAVAL' A
#
# COMPACT_ATOMS: atom_id res chain seq x y z
N MET A 1 -11.46 -1.65 -22.26
CA MET A 1 -10.53 -2.55 -21.54
C MET A 1 -10.40 -1.98 -20.13
N ALA A 2 -10.99 -2.62 -19.12
CA ALA A 2 -10.96 -2.08 -17.76
C ALA A 2 -9.55 -2.29 -17.18
N VAL A 3 -8.81 -1.20 -16.95
CA VAL A 3 -7.57 -1.25 -16.18
C VAL A 3 -7.95 -1.62 -14.74
N GLN A 4 -7.77 -2.88 -14.37
CA GLN A 4 -7.98 -3.33 -13.00
C GLN A 4 -6.78 -2.89 -12.16
N SER A 5 -6.82 -1.65 -11.66
CA SER A 5 -5.81 -1.16 -10.73
C SER A 5 -5.91 -1.94 -9.41
N THR A 6 -4.79 -2.46 -8.91
CA THR A 6 -4.75 -3.10 -7.60
C THR A 6 -4.70 -2.02 -6.53
N ILE A 7 -5.58 -2.08 -5.53
CA ILE A 7 -5.53 -1.17 -4.38
C ILE A 7 -5.01 -1.92 -3.15
N LEU A 8 -3.96 -1.37 -2.55
CA LEU A 8 -3.35 -1.83 -1.32
C LEU A 8 -3.84 -0.95 -0.17
N TYR A 9 -4.37 -1.56 0.88
CA TYR A 9 -4.90 -0.88 2.05
C TYR A 9 -3.99 -1.13 3.25
N VAL A 10 -3.58 -0.04 3.89
CA VAL A 10 -2.83 -0.05 5.14
C VAL A 10 -3.66 0.70 6.18
N PRO A 11 -4.52 0.01 6.96
CA PRO A 11 -5.22 0.64 8.08
C PRO A 11 -4.23 1.25 9.08
N PHE A 12 -4.64 2.35 9.70
CA PHE A 12 -3.81 3.06 10.64
C PHE A 12 -3.72 2.21 11.90
N ASN A 13 -2.49 1.94 12.36
CA ASN A 13 -2.30 1.35 13.67
C ASN A 13 -1.57 2.35 14.58
N SER A 14 -2.30 3.01 15.47
CA SER A 14 -1.71 3.89 16.50
C SER A 14 -0.99 3.10 17.60
N SER A 15 -1.13 1.78 17.62
CA SER A 15 -0.50 0.97 18.63
C SER A 15 1.00 0.89 18.35
N ALA A 16 1.82 1.49 19.20
CA ALA A 16 3.27 1.34 19.20
C ALA A 16 3.74 -0.13 19.35
N ARG A 17 2.81 -1.05 19.67
CA ARG A 17 3.01 -2.51 19.76
C ARG A 17 2.08 -3.31 18.84
N GLY A 18 1.23 -2.64 18.05
CA GLY A 18 0.28 -3.31 17.18
C GLY A 18 0.89 -3.51 15.81
N GLN A 19 0.64 -4.69 15.24
CA GLN A 19 1.15 -5.06 13.94
C GLN A 19 0.46 -4.21 12.85
N TRP A 20 1.24 -3.59 11.99
CA TRP A 20 0.78 -2.90 10.79
C TRP A 20 0.34 -3.93 9.76
N THR A 21 -0.92 -3.90 9.36
CA THR A 21 -1.46 -4.89 8.43
C THR A 21 -1.51 -4.32 7.03
N LEU A 22 -0.98 -5.04 6.05
CA LEU A 22 -1.10 -4.70 4.63
C LEU A 22 -2.13 -5.62 4.00
N ARG A 23 -3.12 -5.03 3.33
CA ARG A 23 -4.19 -5.75 2.63
C ARG A 23 -4.19 -5.37 1.16
N ARG A 24 -4.60 -6.29 0.30
CA ARG A 24 -4.81 -6.07 -1.14
C ARG A 24 -6.25 -6.44 -1.45
N GLY A 25 -7.11 -5.43 -1.60
CA GLY A 25 -8.55 -5.66 -1.66
C GLY A 25 -9.06 -6.42 -0.43
N ALA A 26 -9.58 -7.63 -0.62
CA ALA A 26 -10.04 -8.49 0.47
C ALA A 26 -8.93 -9.35 1.10
N GLU A 27 -7.82 -9.57 0.39
CA GLU A 27 -6.74 -10.44 0.83
C GLU A 27 -5.79 -9.74 1.81
N LEU A 28 -5.36 -10.49 2.81
CA LEU A 28 -4.29 -10.10 3.72
C LEU A 28 -2.95 -10.41 3.06
N VAL A 29 -2.12 -9.39 2.84
CA VAL A 29 -0.78 -9.56 2.25
C VAL A 29 0.25 -9.89 3.31
N GLY A 30 0.20 -9.20 4.46
CA GLY A 30 1.18 -9.38 5.52
C GLY A 30 0.96 -8.49 6.73
N HIS A 31 1.72 -8.79 7.77
CA HIS A 31 1.79 -8.03 9.01
C HIS A 31 3.23 -7.56 9.23
N TYR A 32 3.39 -6.32 9.67
CA TYR A 32 4.68 -5.67 9.86
C TYR A 32 4.77 -5.07 11.26
N ALA A 33 5.99 -4.98 11.80
CA ALA A 33 6.19 -4.41 13.13
C ALA A 33 6.09 -2.87 13.10
N THR A 34 6.50 -2.25 11.98
CA THR A 34 6.53 -0.80 11.83
C THR A 34 5.81 -0.33 10.57
N ARG A 35 5.40 0.95 10.60
CA ARG A 35 4.84 1.64 9.43
C ARG A 35 5.79 1.64 8.25
N GLU A 36 7.07 1.87 8.50
CA GLU A 36 8.11 1.94 7.47
C GLU A 36 8.28 0.60 6.75
N GLU A 37 8.29 -0.52 7.48
CA GLU A 37 8.30 -1.86 6.88
C GLU A 37 7.04 -2.12 6.04
N ALA A 38 5.85 -1.77 6.56
CA ALA A 38 4.60 -1.92 5.82
C ALA A 38 4.61 -1.11 4.52
N LEU A 39 5.14 0.12 4.58
CA LEU A 39 5.30 1.02 3.44
C LEU A 39 6.31 0.49 2.42
N MET A 40 7.47 0.03 2.88
CA MET A 40 8.52 -0.53 2.03
C MET A 40 7.99 -1.75 1.29
N HIS A 41 7.29 -2.64 1.98
CA HIS A 41 6.65 -3.80 1.36
C HIS A 41 5.50 -3.42 0.44
N ALA A 42 4.64 -2.48 0.82
CA ALA A 42 3.56 -1.98 -0.05
C ALA A 42 4.12 -1.41 -1.37
N THR A 43 5.23 -0.68 -1.29
CA THR A 43 5.93 -0.10 -2.45
C THR A 43 6.63 -1.16 -3.30
N ALA A 44 7.30 -2.12 -2.68
CA ALA A 44 7.90 -3.24 -3.40
C ALA A 44 6.84 -4.09 -4.12
N LEU A 45 5.69 -4.29 -3.48
CA LEU A 45 4.56 -5.02 -4.04
C LEU A 45 3.90 -4.23 -5.18
N SER A 46 3.66 -2.93 -5.03
CA SER A 46 3.10 -2.10 -6.11
C SER A 46 4.01 -2.11 -7.34
N CYS A 47 5.32 -1.99 -7.14
CA CYS A 47 6.31 -2.11 -8.21
C CYS A 47 6.29 -3.50 -8.87
N SER A 48 6.16 -4.57 -8.07
CA SER A 48 6.07 -5.94 -8.56
C SER A 48 4.79 -6.20 -9.36
N ILE A 49 3.65 -5.65 -8.92
CA ILE A 49 2.36 -5.73 -9.63
C ILE A 49 2.46 -4.98 -10.96
N LYS A 50 3.03 -3.78 -10.95
CA LYS A 50 3.27 -3.00 -12.17
C LYS A 50 4.15 -3.73 -13.17
N LYS A 51 5.23 -4.37 -12.71
CA LYS A 51 6.11 -5.17 -13.58
C LYS A 51 5.44 -6.43 -14.13
N GLN A 52 4.66 -7.13 -13.33
CA GLN A 52 4.08 -8.43 -13.73
C GLN A 52 2.79 -8.29 -14.53
N MET A 53 1.89 -7.41 -14.10
CA MET A 53 0.55 -7.26 -14.67
C MET A 53 0.47 -6.08 -15.65
N GLY A 54 1.49 -5.21 -15.71
CA GLY A 54 1.41 -3.95 -16.44
C GLY A 54 0.36 -2.98 -15.86
N GLN A 55 -0.09 -3.23 -14.62
CA GLN A 55 -1.15 -2.49 -13.96
C GLN A 55 -0.59 -1.62 -12.86
N ASP A 56 -1.05 -0.37 -12.80
CA ASP A 56 -0.69 0.51 -11.70
C ASP A 56 -1.36 0.05 -10.40
N ALA A 57 -0.64 0.16 -9.30
CA ALA A 57 -1.10 -0.26 -7.98
C ALA A 57 -1.09 0.94 -7.04
N GLU A 58 -2.27 1.28 -6.54
CA GLU A 58 -2.46 2.39 -5.62
C GLU A 58 -2.30 1.91 -4.19
N ILE A 59 -1.53 2.65 -3.38
CA ILE A 59 -1.40 2.38 -1.95
C ILE A 59 -2.26 3.40 -1.22
N ARG A 60 -3.18 2.95 -0.38
CA ARG A 60 -4.02 3.79 0.47
C ARG A 60 -3.68 3.49 1.92
N ILE A 61 -3.25 4.53 2.62
CA ILE A 61 -2.85 4.45 4.02
C ILE A 61 -3.84 5.28 4.81
N GLU A 62 -4.45 4.65 5.79
CA GLU A 62 -5.24 5.39 6.76
C GLU A 62 -4.28 6.11 7.72
N ASP A 63 -4.57 7.39 7.93
CA ASP A 63 -3.84 8.29 8.81
C ASP A 63 -4.45 8.28 10.22
N GLU A 64 -3.78 8.88 11.19
CA GLU A 64 -4.23 8.91 12.60
C GLU A 64 -5.61 9.55 12.83
N LEU A 65 -6.05 10.34 11.86
CA LEU A 65 -7.35 10.99 11.83
C LEU A 65 -8.45 10.10 11.20
N GLY A 66 -8.14 8.83 10.89
CA GLY A 66 -9.03 7.92 10.14
C GLY A 66 -9.18 8.28 8.66
N ALA A 67 -8.27 9.12 8.14
CA ALA A 67 -8.32 9.60 6.76
C ALA A 67 -7.50 8.71 5.82
N TRP A 68 -8.11 8.16 4.77
CA TRP A 68 -7.43 7.34 3.78
C TRP A 68 -6.67 8.20 2.77
N ARG A 69 -5.37 8.36 2.96
CA ARG A 69 -4.46 9.09 2.06
C ARG A 69 -3.89 8.16 1.01
N ALA A 70 -3.94 8.59 -0.25
CA ALA A 70 -3.23 7.91 -1.33
C ALA A 70 -1.72 8.13 -1.15
N HIS A 71 -1.00 7.04 -0.92
CA HIS A 71 0.45 7.01 -0.95
C HIS A 71 0.86 6.61 -2.36
N ARG A 72 1.24 7.62 -3.16
CA ARG A 72 1.71 7.39 -4.53
C ARG A 72 3.11 6.80 -4.49
N GLY A 73 3.18 5.47 -4.34
CA GLY A 73 4.41 4.71 -4.45
C GLY A 73 4.89 4.69 -5.90
N GLY A 74 5.57 5.76 -6.32
CA GLY A 74 6.22 5.85 -7.63
C GLY A 74 5.48 6.74 -8.63
N ASP A 75 5.51 8.04 -8.39
CA ASP A 75 5.66 9.01 -9.48
C ASP A 75 7.03 9.67 -9.35
N ALA A 76 8.06 8.90 -9.65
CA ALA A 76 9.38 9.43 -9.94
C ALA A 76 9.60 9.28 -11.45
N VAL A 77 8.89 10.08 -12.26
CA VAL A 77 9.39 10.51 -13.59
C VAL A 77 8.63 11.74 -14.11
N ALA A 78 9.43 12.75 -14.48
CA ALA A 78 9.16 13.92 -15.34
C ALA A 78 8.58 15.20 -14.70
N LEU A 79 9.49 16.07 -14.20
CA LEU A 79 9.75 17.41 -14.77
C LEU A 79 11.11 17.94 -14.32
#